data_AF-A0A455UA15-F1
#
_entry.id   AF-A0A455UA15-F1
#
_cell.length_a   1.000
_cell.length_b   1.000
_cell.length_c   1.000
_cell.angle_alpha   90.00
_cell.angle_beta   90.00
_cell.angle_gamma   90.00
#
_symmetry.space_group_name_H-M   'P 1'
#
loop_
_entity.id
_entity.type
_entity.pdbx_description
1 polymer ?
#
loop_
_entity_poly.entity_id
_entity_poly.type
_entity_poly.pdbx_seq_one_letter_code
_entity_poly.pdbx_strand_id
1 'polypeptide(L)'
;MKNTLTWITWLSLSAVSPFALAVGLGQANVSSYLDAPLDASIPLLESSDYAPDDIRVSVAEPSDFAAAGLEWTPLAASVRARVQEQQGHLQVRLSSQQAMEEPWLELLLTIEYPGGQQAHDVTLLFDPRAMRKPLLLSKSPLPPRKIPLLQCQRLQPIRQPHRV
;
A
#
# COMPACT_ATOMS: atom_id res chain seq x y z
N MET A 1 1.65 70.91 6.41
CA MET A 1 0.38 70.24 6.74
C MET A 1 -0.50 70.25 5.49
N LYS A 2 -1.15 69.12 5.20
CA LYS A 2 -2.25 68.87 4.23
C LYS A 2 -1.83 68.38 2.83
N ASN A 3 -2.28 67.17 2.57
CA ASN A 3 -2.01 66.21 1.52
C ASN A 3 -3.36 65.90 0.83
N THR A 4 -3.44 66.04 -0.49
CA THR A 4 -4.64 65.76 -1.30
C THR A 4 -4.21 65.05 -2.60
N LEU A 5 -4.28 63.72 -2.69
CA LEU A 5 -5.47 62.87 -2.95
C LEU A 5 -5.83 62.76 -4.44
N THR A 6 -5.41 61.66 -5.07
CA THR A 6 -6.02 60.95 -6.23
C THR A 6 -5.25 59.63 -6.38
N TRP A 7 -5.59 58.47 -5.82
CA TRP A 7 -6.83 57.72 -5.52
C TRP A 7 -7.66 57.24 -6.72
N ILE A 8 -7.03 56.84 -7.82
CA ILE A 8 -7.66 55.97 -8.82
C ILE A 8 -6.51 55.16 -9.44
N THR A 9 -6.18 53.98 -8.93
CA THR A 9 -6.62 52.71 -9.54
C THR A 9 -6.27 51.56 -8.60
N TRP A 10 -7.09 51.35 -7.57
CA TRP A 10 -7.17 50.02 -6.96
C TRP A 10 -8.03 49.17 -7.90
N LEU A 11 -7.40 48.64 -8.95
CA LEU A 11 -7.97 47.56 -9.74
C LEU A 11 -8.03 46.34 -8.81
N SER A 12 -9.15 46.20 -8.11
CA SER A 12 -9.39 45.08 -7.21
C SER A 12 -9.47 43.81 -8.06
N LEU A 13 -8.37 43.07 -8.12
CA LEU A 13 -8.27 41.76 -8.73
C LEU A 13 -9.01 40.75 -7.84
N SER A 14 -10.35 40.77 -7.88
CA SER A 14 -11.14 39.68 -7.30
C SER A 14 -11.19 38.52 -8.30
N ALA A 15 -10.17 37.66 -8.25
CA ALA A 15 -10.22 36.37 -8.89
C ALA A 15 -11.12 35.44 -8.05
N VAL A 16 -12.36 35.23 -8.48
CA VAL A 16 -13.17 34.10 -7.99
C VAL A 16 -12.63 32.84 -8.68
N SER A 17 -11.95 31.99 -7.93
CA SER A 17 -11.58 30.64 -8.41
C SER A 17 -12.83 29.76 -8.36
N PRO A 18 -13.19 29.05 -9.44
CA PRO A 18 -14.15 27.97 -9.33
C PRO A 18 -13.59 26.89 -8.39
N PHE A 19 -14.46 26.29 -7.57
CA PHE A 19 -14.14 25.06 -6.86
C PHE A 19 -14.11 23.94 -7.90
N ALA A 20 -12.91 23.45 -8.23
CA ALA A 20 -12.75 22.31 -9.13
C ALA A 20 -13.02 21.03 -8.34
N LEU A 21 -14.17 20.38 -8.60
CA LEU A 21 -14.44 19.02 -8.15
C LEU A 21 -13.75 18.07 -9.12
N ALA A 22 -12.60 17.54 -8.71
CA ALA A 22 -11.84 16.56 -9.49
C ALA A 22 -12.10 15.16 -8.96
N VAL A 23 -12.43 14.23 -9.87
CA VAL A 23 -12.51 12.81 -9.52
C VAL A 23 -11.11 12.35 -9.14
N GLY A 24 -10.96 11.87 -7.91
CA GLY A 24 -9.68 11.44 -7.36
C GLY A 24 -9.57 9.93 -7.22
N LEU A 25 -8.36 9.46 -6.89
CA LEU A 25 -8.10 8.09 -6.45
C LEU A 25 -7.87 8.05 -4.95
N GLY A 26 -8.50 7.07 -4.30
CA GLY A 26 -8.25 6.71 -2.91
C GLY A 26 -7.02 5.83 -2.75
N GLN A 27 -6.91 5.19 -1.58
CA GLN A 27 -5.82 4.28 -1.31
C GLN A 27 -5.97 2.97 -2.09
N ALA A 28 -4.91 2.55 -2.77
CA ALA A 28 -4.88 1.28 -3.47
C ALA A 28 -4.86 0.11 -2.48
N ASN A 29 -5.70 -0.90 -2.74
CA ASN A 29 -5.69 -2.18 -2.06
C ASN A 29 -5.21 -3.26 -3.02
N VAL A 30 -4.07 -3.87 -2.73
CA VAL A 30 -3.50 -4.94 -3.54
C VAL A 30 -3.89 -6.28 -2.91
N SER A 31 -4.62 -7.10 -3.67
CA SER A 31 -5.09 -8.42 -3.23
C SER A 31 -4.22 -9.57 -3.75
N SER A 32 -3.27 -9.27 -4.63
CA SER A 32 -2.36 -10.23 -5.26
C SER A 32 -1.03 -10.31 -4.53
N TYR A 33 -0.39 -11.49 -4.58
CA TYR A 33 0.95 -11.71 -4.07
C TYR A 33 1.98 -11.62 -5.20
N LEU A 34 3.26 -11.56 -4.84
CA LEU A 34 4.35 -11.88 -5.76
C LEU A 34 4.14 -13.25 -6.45
N ASP A 35 4.62 -13.35 -7.70
CA ASP A 35 4.47 -14.48 -8.61
C ASP A 35 3.01 -14.77 -9.06
N ALA A 36 2.11 -13.80 -8.92
CA ALA A 36 0.73 -13.88 -9.42
C ALA A 36 0.41 -12.69 -10.32
N PRO A 37 -0.59 -12.80 -11.21
CA PRO A 37 -1.14 -11.64 -11.91
C PRO A 37 -1.64 -10.59 -10.92
N LEU A 38 -1.54 -9.31 -11.30
CA LEU A 38 -2.06 -8.19 -10.53
C LEU A 38 -3.58 -8.34 -10.39
N ASP A 39 -4.04 -8.19 -9.16
CA ASP A 39 -5.42 -7.84 -8.80
C ASP A 39 -5.33 -6.78 -7.69
N ALA A 40 -5.82 -5.59 -8.00
CA ALA A 40 -5.88 -4.47 -7.06
C ALA A 40 -7.14 -3.63 -7.31
N SER A 41 -7.62 -2.98 -6.25
CA SER A 41 -8.77 -2.08 -6.30
C SER A 41 -8.40 -0.71 -5.72
N ILE A 42 -8.84 0.35 -6.38
CA ILE A 42 -8.61 1.74 -5.95
C ILE A 42 -9.96 2.46 -5.91
N PRO A 43 -10.44 2.94 -4.75
CA PRO A 43 -11.69 3.70 -4.68
C PRO A 43 -11.61 4.99 -5.51
N LEU A 44 -12.70 5.37 -6.17
CA LEU A 44 -12.84 6.68 -6.78
C LEU A 44 -13.43 7.66 -5.75
N LEU A 45 -12.81 8.83 -5.62
CA LEU A 45 -13.23 9.90 -4.70
C LEU A 45 -13.95 10.99 -5.49
N GLU A 46 -14.89 11.69 -4.85
CA GLU A 46 -15.68 12.76 -5.48
C GLU A 46 -16.35 12.34 -6.81
N SER A 47 -16.74 11.07 -6.92
CA SER A 47 -17.29 10.47 -8.16
C SER A 47 -18.81 10.27 -8.13
N SER A 48 -19.49 10.64 -7.04
CA SER A 48 -20.94 10.40 -6.86
C SER A 48 -21.83 11.15 -7.86
N ASP A 49 -21.30 12.22 -8.45
CA ASP A 49 -22.04 13.09 -9.37
C ASP A 49 -21.99 12.60 -10.83
N TYR A 50 -21.24 11.54 -11.11
CA TYR A 50 -21.03 11.01 -12.45
C TYR A 50 -21.52 9.57 -12.58
N ALA A 51 -22.07 9.21 -13.73
CA ALA A 51 -22.42 7.83 -14.01
C ALA A 51 -21.14 6.97 -14.19
N PRO A 52 -21.18 5.66 -13.87
CA PRO A 52 -20.02 4.78 -14.07
C PRO A 52 -19.48 4.79 -15.51
N ASP A 53 -20.37 4.92 -16.49
CA ASP A 53 -20.03 4.92 -17.93
C ASP A 53 -19.38 6.23 -18.39
N ASP A 54 -19.55 7.32 -17.63
CA ASP A 54 -18.95 8.63 -17.93
C ASP A 54 -17.51 8.75 -17.40
N ILE A 55 -17.09 7.83 -16.52
CA ILE A 55 -15.74 7.79 -15.97
C ILE A 55 -14.94 6.70 -16.67
N ARG A 56 -13.85 7.09 -17.31
CA ARG A 56 -12.89 6.16 -17.93
C ARG A 56 -11.56 6.27 -17.22
N VAL A 57 -10.98 5.11 -16.89
CA VAL A 57 -9.64 5.03 -16.31
C VAL A 57 -8.77 4.13 -17.19
N SER A 58 -7.58 4.59 -17.51
CA SER A 58 -6.58 3.89 -18.31
C SER A 58 -5.18 4.08 -17.73
N VAL A 59 -4.24 3.22 -18.12
CA VAL A 59 -2.81 3.48 -17.92
C VAL A 59 -2.41 4.55 -18.93
N ALA A 60 -1.68 5.58 -18.49
CA ALA A 60 -1.24 6.68 -19.32
C ALA A 60 -0.28 6.21 -20.43
N GLU A 61 -0.06 7.05 -21.44
CA GLU A 61 0.83 6.70 -22.54
C GLU A 61 2.32 6.82 -22.13
N PRO A 62 3.25 6.13 -22.83
CA PRO A 62 4.67 6.19 -22.49
C PRO A 62 5.26 7.60 -22.45
N SER A 63 4.73 8.52 -23.27
CA SER A 63 5.13 9.93 -23.27
C SER A 63 4.75 10.65 -21.97
N ASP A 64 3.61 10.31 -21.39
CA ASP A 64 3.13 10.92 -20.15
C ASP A 64 3.92 10.41 -18.95
N PHE A 65 4.28 9.12 -18.95
CA PHE A 65 5.22 8.56 -17.98
C PHE A 65 6.55 9.32 -18.00
N ALA A 66 7.13 9.52 -19.18
CA ALA A 66 8.39 10.27 -19.32
C ALA A 66 8.26 11.73 -18.86
N ALA A 67 7.12 12.39 -19.16
CA ALA A 67 6.85 13.74 -18.70
C ALA A 67 6.68 13.85 -17.17
N ALA A 68 6.15 12.79 -16.54
CA ALA A 68 6.01 12.67 -15.09
C ALA A 68 7.31 12.21 -14.39
N GLY A 69 8.38 11.89 -15.14
CA GLY A 69 9.62 11.35 -14.59
C GLY A 69 9.52 9.89 -14.15
N LEU A 70 8.50 9.17 -14.62
CA LEU A 70 8.25 7.77 -14.35
C LEU A 70 8.82 6.88 -15.46
N GLU A 71 9.18 5.64 -15.11
CA GLU A 71 9.71 4.67 -16.07
C GLU A 71 8.59 3.84 -16.71
N TRP A 72 8.65 3.68 -18.04
CA TRP A 72 7.70 2.84 -18.78
C TRP A 72 8.19 1.39 -18.84
N THR A 73 7.51 0.50 -18.13
CA THR A 73 7.85 -0.93 -18.09
C THR A 73 6.90 -1.79 -18.94
N PRO A 74 7.34 -2.96 -19.43
CA PRO A 74 6.45 -3.96 -20.01
C PRO A 74 5.34 -4.40 -19.05
N LEU A 75 5.62 -4.36 -17.74
CA LEU A 75 4.65 -4.68 -16.69
C LEU A 75 3.51 -3.66 -16.66
N ALA A 76 3.85 -2.36 -16.65
CA ALA A 76 2.88 -1.26 -16.75
C ALA A 76 2.02 -1.37 -18.03
N ALA A 77 2.64 -1.68 -19.16
CA ALA A 77 1.94 -1.90 -20.43
C ALA A 77 0.92 -3.07 -20.40
N SER A 78 1.17 -4.07 -19.54
CA SER A 78 0.30 -5.23 -19.38
C SER A 78 -0.93 -4.97 -18.48
N VAL A 79 -0.92 -3.86 -17.73
CA VAL A 79 -2.01 -3.52 -16.81
C VAL A 79 -3.24 -3.05 -17.57
N ARG A 80 -4.40 -3.42 -17.05
CA ARG A 80 -5.72 -3.01 -17.51
C ARG A 80 -6.49 -2.45 -16.33
N ALA A 81 -7.02 -1.25 -16.52
CA ALA A 81 -7.92 -0.59 -15.59
C ALA A 81 -9.37 -0.74 -16.06
N ARG A 82 -10.29 -0.97 -15.12
CA ARG A 82 -11.74 -0.96 -15.36
C ARG A 82 -12.45 -0.30 -14.19
N VAL A 83 -13.38 0.60 -14.49
CA VAL A 83 -14.26 1.17 -13.47
C VAL A 83 -15.39 0.17 -13.20
N GLN A 84 -15.67 -0.09 -11.92
CA GLN A 84 -16.76 -0.94 -11.49
C GLN A 84 -17.38 -0.36 -10.22
N GLU A 85 -18.67 -0.61 -10.04
CA GLU A 85 -19.37 -0.27 -8.81
C GLU A 85 -19.26 -1.45 -7.82
N GLN A 86 -18.86 -1.16 -6.58
CA GLN A 86 -18.84 -2.12 -5.49
C GLN A 86 -19.44 -1.47 -4.24
N GLN A 87 -20.46 -2.11 -3.66
CA GLN A 87 -21.11 -1.64 -2.43
C GLN A 87 -21.63 -0.19 -2.50
N GLY A 88 -22.08 0.27 -3.67
CA GLY A 88 -22.58 1.63 -3.87
C GLY A 88 -21.49 2.69 -4.10
N HIS A 89 -20.22 2.27 -4.23
CA HIS A 89 -19.10 3.15 -4.51
C HIS A 89 -18.39 2.73 -5.80
N LEU A 90 -17.93 3.71 -6.58
CA LEU A 90 -17.11 3.44 -7.76
C LEU A 90 -15.68 3.15 -7.34
N GLN A 91 -15.07 2.18 -8.01
CA GLN A 91 -13.66 1.84 -7.83
C GLN A 91 -13.04 1.41 -9.16
N VAL A 92 -11.74 1.65 -9.28
CA VAL A 92 -10.90 1.16 -10.37
C VAL A 92 -10.37 -0.20 -9.99
N ARG A 93 -10.68 -1.23 -10.78
CA ARG A 93 -10.01 -2.53 -10.72
C ARG A 93 -8.83 -2.54 -11.67
N LEU A 94 -7.66 -2.83 -11.14
CA LEU A 94 -6.44 -3.05 -11.90
C LEU A 94 -6.19 -4.55 -12.01
N SER A 95 -5.88 -5.00 -13.23
CA SER A 95 -5.52 -6.39 -13.51
C SER A 95 -4.40 -6.47 -14.52
N SER A 96 -3.56 -7.50 -14.45
CA SER A 96 -2.53 -7.79 -15.46
C SER A 96 -2.74 -9.16 -16.09
N GLN A 97 -2.09 -9.37 -17.23
CA GLN A 97 -1.93 -10.70 -17.83
C GLN A 97 -0.63 -11.39 -17.41
N GLN A 98 0.40 -10.60 -17.08
CA GLN A 98 1.72 -11.09 -16.66
C GLN A 98 1.78 -11.22 -15.13
N ALA A 99 2.54 -12.19 -14.63
CA ALA A 99 2.85 -12.31 -13.21
C ALA A 99 3.73 -11.15 -12.72
N MET A 100 3.55 -10.76 -11.46
CA MET A 100 4.33 -9.71 -10.80
C MET A 100 5.58 -10.32 -10.18
N GLU A 101 6.75 -9.95 -10.70
CA GLU A 101 8.06 -10.36 -10.17
C GLU A 101 8.63 -9.32 -9.20
N GLU A 102 8.30 -8.05 -9.44
CA GLU A 102 8.77 -6.92 -8.63
C GLU A 102 7.88 -6.72 -7.38
N PRO A 103 8.47 -6.37 -6.22
CA PRO A 103 7.73 -6.15 -4.97
C PRO A 103 6.92 -4.86 -4.96
N TRP A 104 7.12 -3.98 -5.94
CA TRP A 104 6.29 -2.81 -6.19
C TRP A 104 6.07 -2.59 -7.69
N LEU A 105 5.02 -1.86 -8.03
CA LEU A 105 4.74 -1.42 -9.39
C LEU A 105 4.28 0.03 -9.35
N GLU A 106 4.97 0.89 -10.08
CA GLU A 106 4.58 2.28 -10.26
C GLU A 106 3.79 2.44 -11.57
N LEU A 107 2.66 3.13 -11.48
CA LEU A 107 1.75 3.35 -12.60
C LEU A 107 1.36 4.83 -12.64
N LEU A 108 1.19 5.34 -13.85
CA LEU A 108 0.47 6.59 -14.10
C LEU A 108 -0.91 6.22 -14.65
N LEU A 109 -1.96 6.57 -13.92
CA LEU A 109 -3.34 6.34 -14.31
C LEU A 109 -3.98 7.65 -14.77
N THR A 110 -4.59 7.62 -15.94
CA THR A 110 -5.37 8.72 -16.49
C THR A 110 -6.84 8.48 -16.21
N ILE A 111 -7.51 9.49 -15.67
CA ILE A 111 -8.94 9.50 -15.35
C ILE A 111 -9.58 10.55 -16.24
N GLU A 112 -10.53 10.13 -17.06
CA GLU A 112 -11.34 11.00 -17.91
C GLU A 112 -12.77 10.97 -17.38
N TYR A 113 -13.34 12.15 -17.16
CA TYR A 113 -14.69 12.35 -16.64
C TYR A 113 -15.28 13.64 -17.23
N PRO A 114 -16.60 13.90 -17.10
CA PRO A 114 -17.22 15.09 -17.70
C PRO A 114 -16.61 16.43 -17.24
N GLY A 115 -15.98 16.46 -16.06
CA GLY A 115 -15.29 17.64 -15.53
C GLY A 115 -13.85 17.83 -16.04
N GLY A 116 -13.30 16.89 -16.81
CA GLY A 116 -11.95 17.00 -17.37
C GLY A 116 -11.16 15.70 -17.36
N GLN A 117 -9.83 15.83 -17.38
CA GLN A 117 -8.90 14.71 -17.35
C GLN A 117 -7.82 14.97 -16.30
N GLN A 118 -7.46 13.95 -15.55
CA GLN A 118 -6.43 14.02 -14.52
C GLN A 118 -5.54 12.78 -14.55
N ALA A 119 -4.23 12.97 -14.40
CA ALA A 119 -3.26 11.89 -14.27
C ALA A 119 -2.85 11.73 -12.79
N HIS A 120 -2.70 10.48 -12.35
CA HIS A 120 -2.31 10.12 -10.99
C HIS A 120 -1.21 9.08 -11.00
N ASP A 121 -0.13 9.37 -10.30
CA ASP A 121 0.87 8.38 -9.93
C ASP A 121 0.32 7.46 -8.83
N VAL A 122 0.51 6.16 -8.99
CA VAL A 122 0.10 5.15 -8.04
C VAL A 122 1.22 4.13 -7.88
N THR A 123 1.68 3.97 -6.65
CA THR A 123 2.59 2.88 -6.28
C THR A 123 1.78 1.74 -5.65
N LEU A 124 1.82 0.58 -6.29
CA LEU A 124 1.26 -0.66 -5.77
C LEU A 124 2.38 -1.43 -5.06
N LEU A 125 2.09 -1.94 -3.86
CA LEU A 125 3.02 -2.75 -3.08
C LEU A 125 2.47 -4.17 -2.98
N PHE A 126 3.31 -5.16 -3.28
CA PHE A 126 2.96 -6.56 -3.21
C PHE A 126 3.55 -7.19 -1.96
N ASP A 127 2.72 -7.89 -1.20
CA ASP A 127 3.21 -8.63 -0.05
C ASP A 127 3.93 -9.90 -0.51
N PRO A 128 5.11 -10.23 0.09
CA PRO A 128 5.71 -11.53 -0.13
C PRO A 128 4.74 -12.60 0.36
N ARG A 129 4.58 -13.68 -0.41
CA ARG A 129 3.88 -14.86 0.10
C ARG A 129 4.54 -15.22 1.41
N ALA A 130 3.75 -15.26 2.49
CA ALA A 130 4.23 -15.77 3.76
C ALA A 130 4.59 -17.25 3.57
N MET A 131 5.82 -17.51 3.16
CA MET A 131 6.43 -18.80 3.42
C MET A 131 6.44 -18.90 4.94
N ARG A 132 5.45 -19.62 5.48
CA ARG A 132 5.62 -20.30 6.76
C ARG A 132 6.77 -21.27 6.52
N LYS A 133 8.00 -20.77 6.52
CA LYS A 133 9.18 -21.58 6.71
C LYS A 133 8.88 -22.23 8.04
N PRO A 134 8.62 -23.55 8.11
CA PRO A 134 8.50 -24.18 9.40
C PRO A 134 9.79 -23.79 10.09
N LEU A 135 9.70 -23.04 11.18
CA LEU A 135 10.78 -22.96 12.12
C LEU A 135 10.97 -24.43 12.50
N LEU A 136 11.90 -25.09 11.82
CA LEU A 136 12.50 -26.30 12.33
C LEU A 136 13.19 -25.78 13.58
N LEU A 137 12.44 -25.71 14.69
CA LEU A 137 13.02 -25.77 16.01
C LEU A 137 13.76 -27.09 15.98
N SER A 138 15.04 -27.01 15.60
CA SER A 138 15.99 -28.07 15.82
C SER A 138 15.94 -28.28 17.31
N LYS A 139 15.16 -29.28 17.72
CA LYS A 139 15.19 -29.83 19.07
C LYS A 139 16.54 -30.53 19.15
N SER A 140 17.62 -29.76 19.24
CA SER A 140 18.93 -30.28 19.59
C SER A 140 18.71 -31.02 20.91
N PRO A 141 18.93 -32.34 20.96
CA PRO A 141 18.87 -33.06 22.21
C PRO A 141 19.92 -32.41 23.11
N LEU A 142 19.48 -31.83 24.23
CA LEU A 142 20.40 -31.45 25.29
C LEU A 142 21.21 -32.72 25.63
N PRO A 143 22.55 -32.70 25.56
CA PRO A 143 23.32 -33.85 25.98
C PRO A 143 22.93 -34.16 27.43
N PRO A 144 22.75 -35.44 27.80
CA PRO A 144 22.42 -35.79 29.17
C PRO A 144 23.49 -35.20 30.08
N ARG A 145 23.10 -34.21 30.88
CA ARG A 145 23.95 -33.64 31.93
C ARG A 145 24.24 -34.79 32.88
N LYS A 146 25.46 -35.32 32.84
CA LYS A 146 25.95 -36.25 33.86
C LYS A 146 25.89 -35.51 35.19
N ILE A 147 24.88 -35.77 35.99
CA ILE A 147 24.83 -35.32 37.37
C ILE A 147 25.91 -36.14 38.07
N PRO A 148 27.00 -35.55 38.59
CA PRO A 148 27.88 -36.30 39.46
C PRO A 148 27.03 -36.73 40.65
N LEU A 149 26.89 -38.03 40.86
CA LEU A 149 26.38 -38.56 42.11
C LEU A 149 27.34 -38.07 43.18
N LEU A 150 26.96 -36.98 43.85
CA LEU A 150 27.53 -36.62 45.14
C LEU A 150 27.37 -37.88 45.99
N GLN A 151 28.50 -38.56 46.25
CA GLN A 151 28.55 -39.68 47.19
C GLN A 151 27.76 -39.25 48.41
N CYS A 152 26.70 -40.00 48.73
CA CYS A 152 25.98 -39.85 49.99
C CYS A 152 27.05 -39.89 51.08
N GLN A 153 27.42 -38.71 51.58
CA GLN A 153 28.41 -38.56 52.61
C GLN A 153 27.79 -39.24 53.82
N ARG A 154 28.34 -40.41 54.10
CA ARG A 154 28.01 -41.36 55.15
C ARG A 154 27.59 -40.59 56.41
N LEU A 155 26.29 -40.38 56.57
CA LEU A 155 25.69 -39.88 57.81
C LEU A 155 26.03 -40.91 58.87
N GLN A 156 27.04 -40.61 59.69
CA GLN A 156 27.36 -41.44 60.84
C GLN A 156 26.15 -41.38 61.78
N PRO A 157 25.62 -42.53 62.23
CA PRO A 157 24.50 -42.53 63.15
C PRO A 157 24.93 -41.89 64.47
N ILE A 158 24.15 -40.90 64.91
CA ILE A 158 24.22 -40.29 66.24
C ILE A 158 24.08 -41.41 67.27
N ARG A 159 25.15 -41.72 68.00
CA ARG A 159 25.06 -42.55 69.21
C ARG A 159 24.45 -41.72 70.32
N GLN A 160 23.25 -42.09 70.76
CA GLN A 160 22.82 -41.85 72.14
C GLN A 160 22.19 -43.12 72.69
N PRO A 161 22.69 -43.62 73.82
CA PRO A 161 21.84 -44.34 74.75
C PRO A 161 21.78 -43.60 76.09
N HIS A 162 20.61 -42.99 76.30
CA HIS A 162 19.74 -43.15 77.47
C HIS A 162 20.36 -43.69 78.76
N ARG A 163 20.28 -42.90 79.85
CA ARG A 163 20.29 -43.43 81.21
C ARG A 163 19.22 -42.71 82.04
N VAL A 164 18.30 -43.52 82.58
CA VAL A 164 17.37 -43.25 83.67
C VAL A 164 18.12 -43.34 84.99
#